data_AF-A0A3D4P0Y9-F1
#
_entry.id   AF-A0A3D4P0Y9-F1
#
_cell.length_a   1.000
_cell.length_b   1.000
_cell.length_c   1.000
_cell.angle_alpha   90.00
_cell.angle_beta   90.00
_cell.angle_gamma   90.00
#
_symmetry.space_group_name_H-M   'P 1'
#
loop_
_entity.id
_entity.type
_entity.pdbx_description
1 polymer ?
#
loop_
_entity_poly.entity_id
_entity_poly.type
_entity_poly.pdbx_seq_one_letter_code
_entity_poly.pdbx_strand_id
1 'polypeptide(L)'
;MNKEETTKSAASEEAETRKVAERYRVPYIDLSTYAVKREFVQSFPPDFLYRANFIPLEDQDNFVKIAIADPSDIGTIDAIESFLGKKVQVHAASKRAIQEALRKSETALQVLKDATEGFIVQVVEKESGEEEEVISLEKLADQDGSIIKLMNTIIFTAVQKRASDIHVESRDNGVRVKYRIDGVLGEAMEPISKKFQSPVISRIKVMSDLDIAERRVPQDGRFRLKIKDKTIDFRVSIMPSIYGEDAVIRILDKEMITQAISELRLDLLGFSESLLRKFRRYITQPYGMILVTGPTGSGKSTTL
;
A
#
# COMPACT_ATOMS: atom_id res chain seq x y z
N MET A 1 -30.58 -19.74 -17.61
CA MET A 1 -29.40 -20.29 -16.90
C MET A 1 -29.54 -19.96 -15.41
N ASN A 2 -30.63 -20.39 -14.78
CA ASN A 2 -30.87 -21.65 -14.05
C ASN A 2 -30.24 -21.67 -12.64
N LYS A 3 -31.03 -21.23 -11.65
CA LYS A 3 -30.74 -21.31 -10.20
C LYS A 3 -30.47 -22.75 -9.72
N GLU A 4 -30.96 -23.76 -10.44
CA GLU A 4 -30.75 -25.19 -10.12
C GLU A 4 -29.35 -25.70 -10.48
N GLU A 5 -28.70 -25.15 -11.50
CA GLU A 5 -27.29 -25.48 -11.81
C GLU A 5 -26.34 -24.83 -10.80
N THR A 6 -26.66 -23.60 -10.38
CA THR A 6 -25.85 -22.85 -9.40
C THR A 6 -25.90 -23.50 -8.01
N THR A 7 -27.04 -24.06 -7.61
CA THR A 7 -27.20 -24.76 -6.32
C THR A 7 -26.51 -26.13 -6.30
N LYS A 8 -26.55 -26.90 -7.39
CA LYS A 8 -25.78 -28.15 -7.50
C LYS A 8 -24.27 -27.90 -7.51
N SER A 9 -23.81 -26.86 -8.20
CA SER A 9 -22.39 -26.44 -8.20
C SER A 9 -21.92 -25.99 -6.82
N ALA A 10 -22.74 -25.23 -6.09
CA ALA A 10 -22.42 -24.74 -4.75
C ALA A 10 -22.28 -25.86 -3.71
N ALA A 11 -23.22 -26.83 -3.71
CA ALA A 11 -23.17 -27.97 -2.81
C ALA A 11 -21.96 -28.89 -3.09
N SER A 12 -21.56 -28.99 -4.36
CA SER A 12 -20.37 -29.75 -4.76
C SER A 12 -19.07 -29.10 -4.25
N GLU A 13 -18.95 -27.78 -4.36
CA GLU A 13 -17.77 -27.03 -3.91
C GLU A 13 -17.61 -27.07 -2.38
N GLU A 14 -18.72 -26.98 -1.63
CA GLU A 14 -18.70 -27.10 -0.17
C GLU A 14 -18.31 -28.51 0.29
N ALA A 15 -18.80 -29.55 -0.41
CA ALA A 15 -18.41 -30.93 -0.13
C ALA A 15 -16.91 -31.19 -0.42
N GLU A 16 -16.37 -30.60 -1.48
CA GLU A 16 -14.94 -30.65 -1.79
C GLU A 16 -14.09 -29.94 -0.73
N THR A 17 -14.51 -28.73 -0.33
CA THR A 17 -13.84 -27.95 0.71
C THR A 17 -13.80 -28.71 2.05
N ARG A 18 -14.89 -29.40 2.43
CA ARG A 18 -14.92 -30.23 3.65
C ARG A 18 -13.91 -31.37 3.61
N LYS A 19 -13.75 -32.04 2.46
CA LYS A 19 -12.73 -33.10 2.29
C LYS A 19 -11.31 -32.54 2.41
N VAL A 20 -11.06 -31.35 1.86
CA VAL A 20 -9.78 -30.65 2.01
C VAL A 20 -9.53 -30.29 3.48
N ALA A 21 -10.54 -29.78 4.18
CA ALA A 21 -10.46 -29.44 5.60
C ALA A 21 -10.08 -30.66 6.46
N GLU A 22 -10.74 -31.80 6.24
CA GLU A 22 -10.43 -33.08 6.91
C GLU A 22 -8.99 -33.55 6.62
N ARG A 23 -8.56 -33.50 5.35
CA ARG A 23 -7.21 -33.91 4.94
C ARG A 23 -6.12 -33.12 5.67
N TYR A 24 -6.29 -31.80 5.78
CA TYR A 24 -5.32 -30.92 6.41
C TYR A 24 -5.58 -30.67 7.91
N ARG A 25 -6.57 -31.36 8.49
CA ARG A 25 -6.96 -31.26 9.91
C ARG A 25 -7.28 -29.84 10.35
N VAL A 26 -7.88 -29.05 9.46
CA VAL A 26 -8.37 -27.70 9.77
C VAL A 26 -9.90 -27.73 9.91
N PRO A 27 -10.50 -26.94 10.82
CA PRO A 27 -11.96 -26.88 10.92
C PRO A 27 -12.58 -26.27 9.66
N TYR A 28 -13.71 -26.83 9.20
CA TYR A 28 -14.53 -26.20 8.16
C TYR A 28 -15.47 -25.17 8.80
N ILE A 29 -15.63 -24.01 8.16
CA ILE A 29 -16.58 -22.98 8.59
C ILE A 29 -17.55 -22.63 7.47
N ASP A 30 -18.84 -22.55 7.82
CA ASP A 30 -19.88 -22.12 6.90
C ASP A 30 -20.13 -20.61 7.02
N LEU A 31 -19.56 -19.86 6.07
CA LEU A 31 -19.69 -18.40 6.00
C LEU A 31 -21.10 -17.92 5.63
N SER A 32 -22.03 -18.81 5.25
CA SER A 32 -23.43 -18.43 5.04
C SER A 32 -24.16 -18.16 6.35
N THR A 33 -23.73 -18.82 7.44
CA THR A 33 -24.33 -18.71 8.78
C THR A 33 -23.48 -17.87 9.73
N TYR A 34 -22.19 -17.73 9.44
CA TYR A 34 -21.26 -16.98 10.27
C TYR A 34 -21.31 -15.47 9.99
N ALA A 35 -21.59 -14.67 11.01
CA ALA A 35 -21.63 -13.21 10.91
C ALA A 35 -20.21 -12.62 10.99
N VAL A 36 -19.63 -12.27 9.84
CA VAL A 36 -18.32 -11.62 9.77
C VAL A 36 -18.42 -10.17 10.24
N LYS A 37 -17.60 -9.80 11.23
CA LYS A 37 -17.52 -8.41 11.72
C LYS A 37 -16.77 -7.54 10.72
N ARG A 38 -17.35 -6.37 10.39
CA ARG A 38 -16.80 -5.45 9.37
C ARG A 38 -15.45 -4.86 9.74
N GLU A 39 -15.22 -4.61 11.02
CA GLU A 39 -13.98 -4.03 11.55
C GLU A 39 -12.76 -4.85 11.14
N PHE A 40 -12.88 -6.18 11.18
CA PHE A 40 -11.79 -7.08 10.80
C PHE A 40 -11.58 -7.13 9.29
N VAL A 41 -12.63 -6.98 8.49
CA VAL A 41 -12.46 -6.88 7.03
C VAL A 41 -11.77 -5.56 6.66
N GLN A 42 -12.07 -4.49 7.38
CA GLN A 42 -11.51 -3.15 7.15
C GLN A 42 -10.02 -3.02 7.55
N SER A 43 -9.51 -3.87 8.44
CA SER A 43 -8.09 -3.88 8.77
C SER A 43 -7.21 -4.40 7.63
N PHE A 44 -7.81 -4.94 6.56
CA PHE A 44 -7.11 -5.41 5.38
C PHE A 44 -7.48 -4.60 4.13
N PRO A 45 -6.51 -4.36 3.22
CA PRO A 45 -6.80 -3.97 1.84
C PRO A 45 -7.74 -4.98 1.14
N PRO A 46 -8.82 -4.53 0.47
CA PRO A 46 -9.73 -5.40 -0.26
C PRO A 46 -9.02 -6.28 -1.30
N ASP A 47 -8.09 -5.70 -2.07
CA ASP A 47 -7.35 -6.42 -3.10
C ASP A 47 -6.53 -7.60 -2.53
N PHE A 48 -6.10 -7.50 -1.27
CA PHE A 48 -5.40 -8.61 -0.62
C PHE A 48 -6.34 -9.73 -0.24
N LEU A 49 -7.49 -9.40 0.36
CA LEU A 49 -8.52 -10.38 0.72
C LEU A 49 -9.00 -11.18 -0.50
N TYR A 50 -9.23 -10.49 -1.62
CA TYR A 50 -9.65 -11.13 -2.87
C TYR A 50 -8.55 -11.98 -3.52
N ARG A 51 -7.30 -11.52 -3.55
CA ARG A 51 -6.18 -12.27 -4.14
C ARG A 51 -5.84 -13.51 -3.32
N ALA A 52 -5.67 -13.35 -2.02
CA ALA A 52 -5.35 -14.44 -1.11
C ALA A 52 -6.58 -15.33 -0.79
N ASN A 53 -7.78 -14.97 -1.28
CA ASN A 53 -9.04 -15.71 -1.08
C ASN A 53 -9.24 -16.12 0.39
N PHE A 54 -9.13 -15.14 1.29
CA PHE A 54 -9.38 -15.35 2.71
C PHE A 54 -10.27 -14.24 3.27
N ILE A 55 -10.86 -14.51 4.43
CA ILE A 55 -11.62 -13.53 5.19
C ILE A 55 -11.28 -13.65 6.69
N PRO A 56 -10.94 -12.54 7.37
CA PRO A 56 -10.73 -12.55 8.81
C PRO A 56 -12.06 -12.69 9.54
N LEU A 57 -12.07 -13.52 10.57
CA LEU A 57 -13.28 -13.86 11.35
C LEU A 57 -13.26 -13.19 12.72
N GLU A 58 -12.15 -13.35 13.45
CA GLU A 58 -11.95 -12.86 14.81
C GLU A 58 -10.49 -12.43 14.98
N ASP A 59 -10.28 -11.30 15.64
CA ASP A 59 -8.97 -10.87 16.13
C ASP A 59 -8.90 -11.07 17.65
N GLN A 60 -7.93 -11.85 18.11
CA GLN A 60 -7.61 -12.05 19.52
C GLN A 60 -6.16 -11.61 19.77
N ASP A 61 -5.80 -11.36 21.03
CA ASP A 61 -4.50 -10.78 21.39
C ASP A 61 -3.30 -11.55 20.81
N ASN A 62 -3.38 -12.87 20.74
CA ASN A 62 -2.26 -13.73 20.29
C ASN A 62 -2.46 -14.35 18.90
N PHE A 63 -3.68 -14.39 18.37
CA PHE A 63 -3.95 -14.99 17.07
C PHE A 63 -5.17 -14.39 16.39
N VAL A 64 -5.18 -14.45 15.06
CA VAL A 64 -6.32 -14.05 14.24
C VAL A 64 -6.94 -15.29 13.61
N LYS A 65 -8.23 -15.50 13.84
CA LYS A 65 -8.98 -16.56 13.18
C LYS A 65 -9.31 -16.12 11.76
N ILE A 66 -8.92 -16.92 10.78
CA ILE A 66 -9.17 -16.64 9.36
C ILE A 66 -9.89 -17.82 8.71
N ALA A 67 -10.71 -17.55 7.69
CA ALA A 67 -11.19 -18.56 6.76
C ALA A 67 -10.48 -18.39 5.41
N ILE A 68 -9.90 -19.47 4.87
CA ILE A 68 -9.15 -19.48 3.60
C ILE A 68 -9.72 -20.54 2.65
N ALA A 69 -9.64 -20.27 1.34
CA ALA A 69 -10.08 -21.19 0.31
C ALA A 69 -9.19 -22.43 0.19
N ASP A 70 -7.87 -22.26 0.33
CA ASP A 70 -6.89 -23.33 0.21
C ASP A 70 -5.98 -23.39 1.46
N PRO A 71 -6.28 -24.30 2.42
CA PRO A 71 -5.44 -24.51 3.60
C PRO A 71 -4.06 -25.12 3.30
N SER A 72 -3.80 -25.58 2.08
CA SER A 72 -2.51 -26.16 1.68
C SER A 72 -1.50 -25.12 1.20
N ASP A 73 -1.97 -23.90 0.91
CA ASP A 73 -1.12 -22.78 0.53
C ASP A 73 -0.49 -22.13 1.77
N ILE A 74 0.57 -22.77 2.26
CA ILE A 74 1.36 -22.30 3.40
C ILE A 74 1.95 -20.92 3.12
N GLY A 75 2.31 -20.62 1.87
CA GLY A 75 2.87 -19.31 1.50
C GLY A 75 1.88 -18.17 1.72
N THR A 76 0.63 -18.37 1.32
CA THR A 76 -0.44 -17.39 1.59
C THR A 76 -0.71 -17.25 3.09
N ILE A 77 -0.72 -18.36 3.85
CA ILE A 77 -0.89 -18.33 5.30
C ILE A 77 0.23 -17.50 5.96
N ASP A 78 1.49 -17.76 5.62
CA ASP A 78 2.65 -17.02 6.13
C ASP A 78 2.62 -15.53 5.74
N ALA A 79 2.10 -15.21 4.55
CA ALA A 79 1.88 -13.84 4.11
C ALA A 79 0.81 -13.12 4.94
N ILE A 80 -0.28 -13.80 5.29
CA ILE A 80 -1.33 -13.25 6.15
C ILE A 80 -0.80 -13.06 7.58
N GLU A 81 -0.08 -14.05 8.14
CA GLU A 81 0.55 -13.93 9.47
C GLU A 81 1.50 -12.72 9.52
N SER A 82 2.29 -12.53 8.46
CA SER A 82 3.21 -11.42 8.33
C SER A 82 2.53 -10.07 8.23
N PHE A 83 1.43 -9.99 7.48
CA PHE A 83 0.64 -8.77 7.39
C PHE A 83 0.06 -8.38 8.75
N LEU A 84 -0.41 -9.38 9.51
CA LEU A 84 -1.01 -9.19 10.82
C LEU A 84 0.00 -9.03 11.96
N GLY A 85 1.23 -9.51 11.79
CA GLY A 85 2.19 -9.62 12.89
C GLY A 85 1.77 -10.61 13.98
N LYS A 86 0.78 -11.46 13.71
CA LYS A 86 0.18 -12.44 14.65
C LYS A 86 0.06 -13.80 13.98
N LYS A 87 0.02 -14.85 14.79
CA LYS A 87 -0.30 -16.21 14.31
C LYS A 87 -1.74 -16.28 13.82
N VAL A 88 -2.00 -17.11 12.82
CA VAL A 88 -3.38 -17.30 12.30
C VAL A 88 -3.92 -18.67 12.62
N GLN A 89 -5.19 -18.72 13.03
CA GLN A 89 -5.94 -19.96 13.17
C GLN A 89 -6.77 -20.21 11.92
N VAL A 90 -6.29 -21.12 11.07
CA VAL A 90 -6.85 -21.40 9.75
C VAL A 90 -8.13 -22.23 9.85
N HIS A 91 -9.18 -21.75 9.20
CA HIS A 91 -10.41 -22.48 8.92
C HIS A 91 -10.60 -22.61 7.41
N ALA A 92 -11.09 -23.74 6.93
CA ALA A 92 -11.40 -23.93 5.52
C ALA A 92 -12.82 -23.40 5.22
N ALA A 93 -12.96 -22.59 4.19
CA ALA A 93 -14.26 -22.20 3.65
C ALA A 93 -14.21 -22.20 2.12
N SER A 94 -15.35 -22.44 1.45
CA SER A 94 -15.35 -22.50 0.00
C SER A 94 -15.01 -21.15 -0.60
N LYS A 95 -14.31 -21.15 -1.74
CA LYS A 95 -13.89 -19.92 -2.42
C LYS A 95 -15.09 -19.04 -2.74
N ARG A 96 -16.18 -19.64 -3.22
CA ARG A 96 -17.46 -18.94 -3.44
C ARG A 96 -17.99 -18.27 -2.17
N ALA A 97 -18.01 -18.99 -1.05
CA ALA A 97 -18.54 -18.43 0.21
C ALA A 97 -17.69 -17.26 0.73
N ILE A 98 -16.37 -17.35 0.60
CA ILE A 98 -15.44 -16.24 0.93
C ILE A 98 -15.73 -15.03 0.05
N GLN A 99 -15.81 -15.21 -1.27
CA GLN A 99 -16.10 -14.11 -2.20
C GLN A 99 -17.47 -13.48 -1.97
N GLU A 100 -18.49 -14.27 -1.64
CA GLU A 100 -19.81 -13.75 -1.27
C GLU A 100 -19.79 -12.96 0.04
N ALA A 101 -19.04 -13.43 1.04
CA ALA A 101 -18.87 -12.74 2.32
C ALA A 101 -18.13 -11.40 2.14
N LEU A 102 -17.05 -11.38 1.34
CA LEU A 102 -16.32 -10.17 0.99
C LEU A 102 -17.23 -9.18 0.24
N ARG A 103 -17.98 -9.62 -0.78
CA ARG A 103 -18.94 -8.77 -1.50
C ARG A 103 -19.99 -8.17 -0.58
N LYS A 104 -20.60 -8.95 0.30
CA LYS A 104 -21.59 -8.46 1.28
C LYS A 104 -20.99 -7.40 2.22
N SER A 105 -19.74 -7.57 2.61
CA SER A 105 -19.02 -6.59 3.43
C SER A 105 -18.69 -5.30 2.66
N GLU A 106 -18.38 -5.37 1.36
CA GLU A 106 -18.15 -4.22 0.48
C GLU A 106 -19.42 -3.48 0.08
N THR A 107 -20.53 -4.18 -0.19
CA THR A 107 -21.78 -3.51 -0.58
C THR A 107 -22.31 -2.64 0.56
N ALA A 108 -22.10 -3.08 1.81
CA ALA A 108 -22.38 -2.26 3.00
C ALA A 108 -21.43 -1.06 3.13
N LEU A 109 -20.21 -1.14 2.59
CA LEU A 109 -19.24 -0.05 2.55
C LEU A 109 -19.55 0.97 1.44
N GLN A 110 -20.09 0.55 0.29
CA GLN A 110 -20.43 1.46 -0.80
C GLN A 110 -21.60 2.38 -0.44
N VAL A 111 -22.62 1.83 0.24
CA VAL A 111 -23.74 2.61 0.80
C VAL A 111 -23.28 3.59 1.88
N LEU A 112 -22.21 3.26 2.63
CA LEU A 112 -21.58 4.19 3.56
C LEU A 112 -20.68 5.19 2.85
N LYS A 113 -19.91 4.80 1.82
CA LYS A 113 -19.02 5.68 1.04
C LYS A 113 -19.79 6.77 0.31
N ASP A 114 -20.95 6.46 -0.26
CA ASP A 114 -21.83 7.46 -0.89
C ASP A 114 -22.45 8.43 0.15
N ALA A 115 -22.57 8.00 1.42
CA ALA A 115 -22.92 8.88 2.54
C ALA A 115 -21.71 9.58 3.19
N THR A 116 -20.48 9.21 2.80
CA THR A 116 -19.22 9.60 3.46
C THR A 116 -18.12 9.94 2.44
N GLU A 117 -18.47 10.58 1.33
CA GLU A 117 -17.52 11.25 0.42
C GLU A 117 -16.62 12.30 1.13
N GLY A 118 -16.75 12.47 2.45
CA GLY A 118 -15.85 13.24 3.31
C GLY A 118 -14.63 12.50 3.90
N PHE A 119 -14.32 11.24 3.56
CA PHE A 119 -13.23 10.51 4.25
C PHE A 119 -11.78 10.85 3.85
N ILE A 120 -11.55 11.85 3.01
CA ILE A 120 -10.22 12.50 2.91
C ILE A 120 -10.10 13.68 3.91
N VAL A 121 -11.18 14.08 4.61
CA VAL A 121 -11.23 15.32 5.41
C VAL A 121 -11.07 15.10 6.93
N GLN A 122 -11.23 13.88 7.47
CA GLN A 122 -11.38 13.73 8.93
C GLN A 122 -10.10 13.68 9.80
N VAL A 123 -8.89 13.84 9.24
CA VAL A 123 -7.66 13.91 10.08
C VAL A 123 -7.23 15.36 10.36
N VAL A 124 -7.93 16.38 9.84
CA VAL A 124 -7.50 17.80 10.00
C VAL A 124 -8.56 18.70 10.63
N GLU A 125 -9.81 18.26 10.87
CA GLU A 125 -10.86 19.15 11.43
C GLU A 125 -11.03 19.13 12.97
N LYS A 126 -10.10 18.51 13.71
CA LYS A 126 -9.98 18.77 15.15
C LYS A 126 -8.53 19.04 15.51
N GLU A 127 -8.14 20.29 15.34
CA GLU A 127 -7.43 21.11 16.35
C GLU A 127 -6.98 22.42 15.69
N SER A 128 -7.93 23.33 15.58
CA SER A 128 -7.63 24.74 15.44
C SER A 128 -7.16 25.27 16.80
N GLY A 129 -5.86 25.53 16.91
CA GLY A 129 -5.29 26.37 17.97
C GLY A 129 -4.21 25.69 18.79
N GLU A 130 -2.98 26.13 18.52
CA GLU A 130 -1.81 26.12 19.40
C GLU A 130 -0.97 24.82 19.48
N GLU A 131 0.29 25.00 19.11
CA GLU A 131 1.48 24.14 19.26
C GLU A 131 1.62 22.88 18.37
N GLU A 132 2.81 22.77 17.77
CA GLU A 132 3.26 21.65 16.94
C GLU A 132 3.38 20.37 17.78
N GLU A 133 2.27 19.75 18.13
CA GLU A 133 2.29 18.36 18.60
C GLU A 133 2.35 17.43 17.39
N VAL A 134 3.56 16.95 17.11
CA VAL A 134 3.78 15.73 16.34
C VAL A 134 2.93 14.65 16.99
N ILE A 135 1.74 14.41 16.43
CA ILE A 135 0.81 13.37 16.87
C ILE A 135 1.62 12.10 17.07
N SER A 136 1.73 11.65 18.32
CA SER A 136 2.55 10.50 18.70
C SER A 136 2.02 9.25 17.97
N LEU A 137 2.67 8.94 16.84
CA LEU A 137 2.36 7.83 15.93
C LEU A 137 2.39 6.47 16.64
N GLU A 138 3.03 6.41 17.80
CA GLU A 138 3.08 5.27 18.71
C GLU A 138 1.69 4.86 19.21
N LYS A 139 0.80 5.80 19.50
CA LYS A 139 -0.57 5.50 19.98
C LYS A 139 -1.49 4.99 18.88
N LEU A 140 -1.21 5.32 17.63
CA LEU A 140 -1.97 4.78 16.50
C LEU A 140 -1.61 3.30 16.32
N ALA A 141 -0.33 2.96 16.36
CA ALA A 141 0.16 1.63 16.01
C ALA A 141 -0.38 0.48 16.89
N ASP A 142 -0.84 0.74 18.12
CA ASP A 142 -1.17 -0.32 19.10
C ASP A 142 -2.49 -1.08 18.88
N GLN A 143 -3.22 -0.85 17.79
CA GLN A 143 -4.36 -1.69 17.41
C GLN A 143 -4.23 -2.11 15.94
N ASP A 144 -4.37 -3.40 15.65
CA ASP A 144 -4.13 -4.02 14.33
C ASP A 144 -4.96 -3.43 13.16
N GLY A 145 -5.93 -2.56 13.45
CA GLY A 145 -6.57 -1.65 12.47
C GLY A 145 -5.73 -0.43 12.03
N SER A 146 -4.49 -0.27 12.50
CA SER A 146 -3.70 0.97 12.34
C SER A 146 -2.58 0.94 11.31
N ILE A 147 -2.18 -0.20 10.76
CA ILE A 147 -1.06 -0.22 9.79
C ILE A 147 -1.41 0.52 8.49
N ILE A 148 -2.67 0.39 8.06
CA ILE A 148 -3.21 1.10 6.90
C ILE A 148 -3.20 2.61 7.15
N LYS A 149 -3.67 3.05 8.32
CA LYS A 149 -3.69 4.46 8.70
C LYS A 149 -2.28 5.02 8.78
N LEU A 150 -1.36 4.32 9.44
CA LEU A 150 0.05 4.70 9.54
C LEU A 150 0.68 4.87 8.15
N MET A 151 0.51 3.90 7.26
CA MET A 151 1.05 3.99 5.89
C MET A 151 0.41 5.13 5.09
N ASN A 152 -0.90 5.33 5.21
CA ASN A 152 -1.58 6.44 4.56
C ASN A 152 -1.05 7.80 5.09
N THR A 153 -0.84 7.93 6.40
CA THR A 153 -0.25 9.12 7.02
C THR A 153 1.18 9.35 6.51
N ILE A 154 2.04 8.33 6.51
CA ILE A 154 3.41 8.43 5.98
C ILE A 154 3.40 8.96 4.54
N ILE A 155 2.58 8.37 3.67
CA ILE A 155 2.52 8.76 2.26
C ILE A 155 1.96 10.17 2.10
N PHE A 156 0.89 10.50 2.84
CA PHE A 156 0.25 11.81 2.77
C PHE A 156 1.18 12.92 3.26
N THR A 157 1.85 12.73 4.41
CA THR A 157 2.84 13.67 4.94
C THR A 157 4.00 13.85 3.97
N ALA A 158 4.48 12.79 3.34
CA ALA A 158 5.53 12.89 2.32
C ALA A 158 5.10 13.75 1.12
N VAL A 159 3.87 13.57 0.63
CA VAL A 159 3.30 14.39 -0.46
C VAL A 159 3.14 15.85 -0.02
N GLN A 160 2.60 16.10 1.18
CA GLN A 160 2.46 17.47 1.71
C GLN A 160 3.81 18.19 1.85
N LYS A 161 4.84 17.48 2.33
CA LYS A 161 6.22 17.98 2.45
C LYS A 161 6.97 18.00 1.12
N ARG A 162 6.33 17.65 -0.01
CA ARG A 162 6.93 17.59 -1.35
C ARG A 162 8.19 16.72 -1.41
N ALA A 163 8.18 15.60 -0.70
CA ALA A 163 9.27 14.64 -0.75
C ALA A 163 9.35 13.96 -2.13
N SER A 164 10.58 13.68 -2.56
CA SER A 164 10.87 12.96 -3.81
C SER A 164 10.90 11.44 -3.61
N ASP A 165 11.39 10.97 -2.47
CA ASP A 165 11.45 9.57 -2.09
C ASP A 165 11.04 9.41 -0.62
N ILE A 166 10.37 8.30 -0.30
CA ILE A 166 10.14 7.78 1.05
C ILE A 166 11.01 6.55 1.20
N HIS A 167 11.82 6.51 2.25
CA HIS A 167 12.64 5.36 2.60
C HIS A 167 12.07 4.72 3.86
N VAL A 168 11.80 3.41 3.79
CA VAL A 168 11.35 2.59 4.90
C VAL A 168 12.45 1.56 5.15
N GLU A 169 13.19 1.75 6.22
CA GLU A 169 14.39 0.98 6.55
C GLU A 169 14.15 0.10 7.77
N SER A 170 14.33 -1.20 7.57
CA SER A 170 14.39 -2.23 8.60
C SER A 170 15.72 -2.16 9.36
N ARG A 171 15.65 -2.04 10.68
CA ARG A 171 16.81 -2.02 11.59
C ARG A 171 16.63 -3.03 12.72
N ASP A 172 17.69 -3.25 13.48
CA ASP A 172 17.70 -4.16 14.63
C ASP A 172 16.67 -3.78 15.70
N ASN A 173 16.47 -2.47 15.88
CA ASN A 173 15.63 -1.86 16.91
C ASN A 173 14.24 -1.41 16.43
N GLY A 174 13.90 -1.57 15.15
CA GLY A 174 12.61 -1.13 14.61
C GLY A 174 12.65 -0.75 13.13
N VAL A 175 11.64 0.00 12.69
CA VAL A 175 11.55 0.56 11.34
C VAL A 175 11.83 2.05 11.40
N ARG A 176 12.76 2.53 10.58
CA ARG A 176 12.99 3.97 10.38
C ARG A 176 12.35 4.42 9.09
N VAL A 177 11.63 5.54 9.15
CA VAL A 177 11.05 6.19 7.97
C VAL A 177 11.80 7.49 7.72
N LYS A 178 12.26 7.70 6.49
CA LYS A 178 12.95 8.93 6.08
C LYS A 178 12.31 9.50 4.82
N TYR A 179 12.37 10.81 4.68
CA TYR A 179 11.97 11.51 3.46
C TYR A 179 13.18 12.13 2.79
N ARG A 180 13.23 12.08 1.46
CA ARG A 180 14.14 12.89 0.65
C ARG A 180 13.43 14.14 0.18
N ILE A 181 13.75 15.28 0.79
CA ILE A 181 13.19 16.59 0.42
C ILE A 181 14.35 17.42 -0.15
N ASP A 182 14.18 17.95 -1.36
CA ASP A 182 15.19 18.75 -2.05
C ASP A 182 16.58 18.10 -2.10
N GLY A 183 16.61 16.78 -2.28
CA GLY A 183 17.83 15.97 -2.34
C GLY A 183 18.40 15.53 -0.98
N VAL A 184 17.97 16.15 0.13
CA VAL A 184 18.43 15.85 1.48
C VAL A 184 17.56 14.78 2.12
N LEU A 185 18.19 13.77 2.71
CA LEU A 185 17.50 12.69 3.42
C LEU A 185 17.41 13.01 4.91
N GLY A 186 16.21 13.01 5.47
CA GLY A 186 15.96 13.28 6.90
C GLY A 186 14.96 12.33 7.52
N GLU A 187 15.03 12.14 8.84
CA GLU A 187 14.05 11.31 9.57
C GLU A 187 12.67 11.95 9.51
N ALA A 188 11.66 11.13 9.23
CA ALA A 188 10.27 11.58 9.10
C ALA A 188 9.52 11.57 10.42
N MET A 189 9.89 10.65 11.31
CA MET A 189 9.22 10.33 12.57
C MET A 189 10.12 9.46 13.44
N GLU A 190 9.69 9.26 14.69
CA GLU A 190 10.33 8.31 15.60
C GLU A 190 10.30 6.88 15.05
N PRO A 191 11.29 6.04 15.42
CA PRO A 191 11.34 4.65 14.98
C PRO A 191 10.09 3.87 15.38
N ILE A 192 9.48 3.20 14.41
CA ILE A 192 8.33 2.34 14.65
C ILE A 192 8.83 1.04 15.29
N SER A 193 8.09 0.53 16.28
CA SER A 193 8.43 -0.71 16.96
C SER A 193 8.67 -1.88 15.99
N LYS A 194 9.67 -2.71 16.30
CA LYS A 194 10.07 -3.89 15.53
C LYS A 194 8.91 -4.84 15.19
N LYS A 195 7.88 -4.91 16.04
CA LYS A 195 6.69 -5.74 15.80
C LYS A 195 5.96 -5.38 14.50
N PHE A 196 6.09 -4.14 14.01
CA PHE A 196 5.42 -3.66 12.79
C PHE A 196 6.26 -3.76 11.52
N GLN A 197 7.48 -4.27 11.60
CA GLN A 197 8.38 -4.33 10.45
C GLN A 197 7.81 -5.15 9.28
N SER A 198 7.36 -6.38 9.57
CA SER A 198 6.71 -7.24 8.58
C SER A 198 5.35 -6.69 8.11
N PRO A 199 4.47 -6.19 9.01
CA PRO A 199 3.23 -5.52 8.61
C PRO A 199 3.41 -4.32 7.66
N VAL A 200 4.37 -3.42 7.94
CA VAL A 200 4.64 -2.23 7.10
C VAL A 200 5.02 -2.66 5.68
N ILE A 201 5.99 -3.58 5.55
CA ILE A 201 6.43 -4.04 4.23
C ILE A 201 5.32 -4.79 3.50
N SER A 202 4.59 -5.66 4.20
CA SER A 202 3.47 -6.41 3.63
C SER A 202 2.40 -5.45 3.10
N ARG A 203 2.11 -4.35 3.82
CA ARG A 203 1.20 -3.31 3.36
C ARG A 203 1.68 -2.62 2.09
N ILE A 204 2.97 -2.29 2.00
CA ILE A 204 3.57 -1.70 0.79
C ILE A 204 3.49 -2.67 -0.40
N LYS A 205 3.76 -3.96 -0.17
CA LYS A 205 3.65 -5.02 -1.18
C LYS A 205 2.24 -5.14 -1.72
N VAL A 206 1.24 -5.17 -0.84
CA VAL A 206 -0.17 -5.19 -1.26
C VAL A 206 -0.50 -3.99 -2.14
N MET A 207 -0.15 -2.77 -1.69
CA MET A 207 -0.46 -1.54 -2.43
C MET A 207 0.13 -1.54 -3.83
N SER A 208 1.27 -2.21 -4.00
CA SER A 208 2.07 -2.21 -5.23
C SER A 208 1.89 -3.47 -6.08
N ASP A 209 0.92 -4.31 -5.73
CA ASP A 209 0.62 -5.59 -6.39
C ASP A 209 1.81 -6.57 -6.40
N LEU A 210 2.57 -6.61 -5.31
CA LEU A 210 3.75 -7.47 -5.14
C LEU A 210 3.44 -8.74 -4.33
N ASP A 211 4.31 -9.74 -4.47
CA ASP A 211 4.22 -11.00 -3.75
C ASP A 211 4.68 -10.83 -2.29
N ILE A 212 3.74 -11.02 -1.36
CA ILE A 212 3.94 -10.87 0.09
C ILE A 212 4.69 -12.07 0.68
N ALA A 213 4.51 -13.25 0.10
CA ALA A 213 5.16 -14.47 0.56
C ALA A 213 6.65 -14.47 0.19
N GLU A 214 7.01 -13.94 -0.98
CA GLU A 214 8.40 -13.85 -1.40
C GLU A 214 9.13 -12.66 -0.74
N ARG A 215 10.28 -12.93 -0.10
CA ARG A 215 11.08 -11.93 0.65
C ARG A 215 12.59 -12.03 0.38
N ARG A 216 13.00 -12.97 -0.47
CA ARG A 216 14.41 -13.32 -0.71
C ARG A 216 14.94 -12.67 -1.98
N VAL A 217 14.07 -12.17 -2.85
CA VAL A 217 14.44 -11.48 -4.08
C VAL A 217 13.92 -10.05 -4.07
N PRO A 218 14.62 -9.09 -4.71
CA PRO A 218 14.12 -7.75 -4.91
C PRO A 218 12.80 -7.75 -5.70
N GLN A 219 11.91 -6.83 -5.37
CA GLN A 219 10.61 -6.67 -6.04
C GLN A 219 10.35 -5.20 -6.37
N ASP A 220 9.88 -4.94 -7.60
CA ASP A 220 9.55 -3.60 -8.09
C ASP A 220 8.08 -3.53 -8.48
N GLY A 221 7.39 -2.51 -7.96
CA GLY A 221 5.96 -2.32 -8.16
C GLY A 221 5.60 -0.86 -8.40
N ARG A 222 4.33 -0.61 -8.68
CA ARG A 222 3.78 0.73 -8.84
C ARG A 222 2.38 0.78 -8.28
N PHE A 223 1.99 1.95 -7.78
CA PHE A 223 0.62 2.20 -7.38
C PHE A 223 0.25 3.66 -7.65
N ARG A 224 -1.06 3.94 -7.68
CA ARG A 224 -1.59 5.29 -7.87
C ARG A 224 -2.47 5.64 -6.69
N LEU A 225 -2.37 6.87 -6.21
CA LEU A 225 -3.31 7.42 -5.23
C LEU A 225 -3.91 8.72 -5.77
N LYS A 226 -5.22 8.86 -5.57
CA LYS A 226 -5.91 10.13 -5.77
C LYS A 226 -5.89 10.89 -4.44
N ILE A 227 -5.23 12.03 -4.39
CA ILE A 227 -5.15 12.90 -3.23
C ILE A 227 -5.76 14.24 -3.62
N LYS A 228 -6.92 14.57 -3.01
CA LYS A 228 -7.80 15.65 -3.46
C LYS A 228 -8.19 15.44 -4.94
N ASP A 229 -7.90 16.41 -5.80
CA ASP A 229 -8.20 16.34 -7.23
C ASP A 229 -7.04 15.80 -8.08
N LYS A 230 -5.89 15.49 -7.45
CA LYS A 230 -4.67 15.07 -8.16
C LYS A 230 -4.47 13.56 -8.09
N THR A 231 -4.05 12.96 -9.19
CA THR A 231 -3.62 11.55 -9.22
C THR A 231 -2.10 11.48 -9.24
N ILE A 232 -1.51 10.90 -8.20
CA ILE A 232 -0.06 10.78 -8.05
C ILE A 232 0.34 9.33 -8.30
N ASP A 233 1.36 9.13 -9.14
CA ASP A 233 1.97 7.84 -9.39
C ASP A 233 3.11 7.59 -8.40
N PHE A 234 3.20 6.38 -7.89
CA PHE A 234 4.27 5.95 -6.99
C PHE A 234 4.99 4.76 -7.61
N ARG A 235 6.32 4.75 -7.50
CA ARG A 235 7.14 3.57 -7.82
C ARG A 235 7.71 3.01 -6.54
N VAL A 236 7.64 1.71 -6.37
CA VAL A 236 8.10 1.01 -5.18
C VAL A 236 9.19 0.04 -5.57
N SER A 237 10.26 0.03 -4.80
CA SER A 237 11.30 -1.00 -4.86
C SER A 237 11.48 -1.56 -3.45
N ILE A 238 11.44 -2.88 -3.32
CA ILE A 238 11.64 -3.59 -2.06
C ILE A 238 12.86 -4.48 -2.22
N MET A 239 13.77 -4.42 -1.25
CA MET A 239 15.03 -5.17 -1.26
C MET A 239 15.20 -5.96 0.05
N PRO A 240 15.57 -7.25 -0.02
CA PRO A 240 15.95 -8.02 1.15
C PRO A 240 17.14 -7.37 1.88
N SER A 241 17.11 -7.36 3.20
CA SER A 241 18.08 -6.73 4.09
C SER A 241 18.38 -7.65 5.28
N ILE A 242 19.43 -7.35 6.06
CA ILE A 242 19.88 -8.19 7.19
C ILE A 242 18.77 -8.35 8.23
N TYR A 243 18.01 -7.29 8.47
CA TYR A 243 16.98 -7.26 9.51
C TYR A 243 15.58 -7.60 8.98
N GLY A 244 15.37 -7.71 7.67
CA GLY A 244 14.07 -7.89 7.04
C GLY A 244 14.07 -7.40 5.62
N GLU A 245 13.15 -6.50 5.26
CA GLU A 245 13.08 -5.90 3.92
C GLU A 245 13.11 -4.37 4.04
N ASP A 246 13.83 -3.72 3.12
CA ASP A 246 13.86 -2.27 3.00
C ASP A 246 13.02 -1.87 1.78
N ALA A 247 12.23 -0.80 1.90
CA ALA A 247 11.41 -0.29 0.80
C ALA A 247 11.74 1.16 0.48
N VAL A 248 11.81 1.47 -0.81
CA VAL A 248 11.92 2.85 -1.32
C VAL A 248 10.70 3.13 -2.19
N ILE A 249 9.98 4.20 -1.85
CA ILE A 249 8.81 4.67 -2.60
C ILE A 249 9.15 6.01 -3.23
N ARG A 250 9.30 6.04 -4.55
CA ARG A 250 9.47 7.28 -5.32
C ARG A 250 8.12 7.89 -5.66
N ILE A 251 7.96 9.16 -5.32
CA ILE A 251 6.75 9.94 -5.61
C ILE A 251 6.92 10.59 -6.98
N LEU A 252 6.06 10.21 -7.94
CA LEU A 252 6.01 10.80 -9.27
C LEU A 252 4.77 11.68 -9.36
N ASP A 253 4.91 12.91 -8.90
CA ASP A 253 3.89 13.94 -9.11
C ASP A 253 3.93 14.42 -10.57
N LYS A 254 3.15 13.75 -11.42
CA LYS A 254 3.01 14.11 -12.84
C LYS A 254 2.44 15.51 -13.02
N GLU A 255 1.64 16.02 -12.09
CA GLU A 255 0.99 17.32 -12.23
C GLU A 255 1.86 18.48 -11.74
N MET A 256 2.74 18.30 -10.76
CA MET A 256 3.79 19.31 -10.51
C MET A 256 4.65 19.50 -11.75
N ILE A 257 4.99 18.42 -12.44
CA ILE A 257 5.71 18.54 -13.72
C ILE A 257 4.78 19.19 -14.74
N THR A 258 3.52 18.78 -14.91
CA THR A 258 2.65 19.28 -16.00
C THR A 258 2.15 20.73 -15.81
N GLN A 259 1.84 21.17 -14.58
CA GLN A 259 1.50 22.58 -14.28
C GLN A 259 2.75 23.48 -14.27
N ALA A 260 3.93 22.94 -13.92
CA ALA A 260 5.19 23.65 -14.17
C ALA A 260 5.58 23.64 -15.67
N ILE A 261 5.17 22.63 -16.44
CA ILE A 261 5.45 22.48 -17.89
C ILE A 261 4.74 23.57 -18.71
N SER A 262 3.53 24.01 -18.32
CA SER A 262 2.90 25.14 -19.02
C SER A 262 3.68 26.45 -18.91
N GLU A 263 4.58 26.57 -17.93
CA GLU A 263 5.43 27.75 -17.71
C GLU A 263 6.93 27.48 -17.86
N LEU A 264 7.37 26.26 -18.21
CA LEU A 264 8.79 25.90 -18.35
C LEU A 264 9.40 26.62 -19.55
N ARG A 265 9.81 27.86 -19.27
CA ARG A 265 10.66 28.65 -20.15
C ARG A 265 12.09 28.36 -19.75
N LEU A 266 12.93 28.11 -20.75
CA LEU A 266 14.39 28.07 -20.60
C LEU A 266 14.92 29.28 -19.80
N ASP A 267 14.22 30.43 -19.87
CA ASP A 267 14.53 31.66 -19.13
C ASP A 267 14.46 31.50 -17.59
N LEU A 268 13.68 30.55 -17.07
CA LEU A 268 13.45 30.32 -15.63
C LEU A 268 14.43 29.29 -15.01
N LEU A 269 15.22 28.59 -15.83
CA LEU A 269 16.12 27.51 -15.38
C LEU A 269 17.48 28.00 -14.84
N GLY A 270 17.65 29.32 -14.67
CA GLY A 270 18.87 29.90 -14.09
C GLY A 270 20.09 29.94 -15.03
N PHE A 271 19.89 29.72 -16.34
CA PHE A 271 20.94 29.88 -17.33
C PHE A 271 21.32 31.36 -17.49
N SER A 272 22.62 31.63 -17.71
CA SER A 272 23.05 32.96 -18.12
C SER A 272 22.52 33.31 -19.52
N GLU A 273 22.27 34.59 -19.79
CA GLU A 273 21.78 35.03 -21.11
C GLU A 273 22.67 34.58 -22.28
N SER A 274 23.98 34.56 -22.08
CA SER A 274 24.94 34.17 -23.11
C SER A 274 24.84 32.68 -23.43
N LEU A 275 24.57 31.84 -22.42
CA LEU A 275 24.34 30.42 -22.58
C LEU A 275 22.98 30.15 -23.21
N LEU A 276 21.92 30.84 -22.77
CA LEU A 276 20.58 30.76 -23.36
C LEU A 276 20.57 31.06 -24.86
N ARG A 277 21.26 32.13 -25.29
CA ARG A 277 21.41 32.47 -26.71
C ARG A 277 22.08 31.36 -27.51
N LYS A 278 23.17 30.78 -26.98
CA LYS A 278 23.86 29.65 -27.62
C LYS A 278 22.98 28.41 -27.68
N PHE A 279 22.30 28.08 -26.58
CA PHE A 279 21.42 26.92 -26.47
C PHE A 279 20.25 27.02 -27.45
N ARG A 280 19.54 28.16 -27.49
CA ARG A 280 18.46 28.44 -28.46
C ARG A 280 18.91 28.36 -29.92
N ARG A 281 20.14 28.78 -30.21
CA ARG A 281 20.71 28.68 -31.56
C ARG A 281 20.96 27.22 -31.96
N TYR A 282 21.42 26.38 -31.04
CA TYR A 282 21.75 24.98 -31.34
C TYR A 282 20.52 24.07 -31.41
N ILE A 283 19.53 24.26 -30.53
CA ILE A 283 18.30 23.43 -30.55
C ILE A 283 17.43 23.65 -31.81
N THR A 284 17.62 24.76 -32.53
CA THR A 284 16.89 25.10 -33.76
C THR A 284 17.63 24.69 -35.04
N GLN A 285 18.81 24.09 -34.94
CA GLN A 285 19.53 23.61 -36.13
C GLN A 285 18.79 22.43 -36.77
N PRO A 286 18.80 22.31 -38.11
CA PRO A 286 18.04 21.27 -38.84
C PRO A 286 18.56 19.85 -38.57
N TYR A 287 19.81 19.71 -38.13
CA TYR A 287 20.44 18.45 -37.77
C TYR A 287 21.60 18.71 -36.80
N GLY A 288 21.84 17.75 -35.90
CA GLY A 288 22.85 17.84 -34.86
C GLY A 288 22.45 17.02 -33.64
N MET A 289 23.39 16.84 -32.72
CA MET A 289 23.17 16.10 -31.47
C MET A 289 23.42 17.03 -30.27
N ILE A 290 22.47 17.08 -29.34
CA ILE A 290 22.60 17.82 -28.08
C ILE A 290 22.52 16.82 -26.94
N LEU A 291 23.57 16.76 -26.12
CA LEU A 291 23.61 15.95 -24.91
C LEU A 291 23.43 16.84 -23.68
N VAL A 292 22.39 16.56 -22.91
CA VAL A 292 22.22 17.13 -21.56
C VAL A 292 22.70 16.09 -20.55
N THR A 293 23.90 16.28 -20.02
CA THR A 293 24.54 15.34 -19.10
C THR A 293 24.55 15.86 -17.67
N GLY A 294 24.54 14.96 -16.70
CA GLY A 294 24.58 15.30 -15.28
C GLY A 294 24.12 14.11 -14.41
N PRO A 295 24.40 14.13 -13.10
CA PRO A 295 24.00 13.06 -12.18
C PRO A 295 22.47 12.97 -12.03
N THR A 296 21.95 11.88 -11.46
CA THR A 296 20.51 11.72 -11.19
C THR A 296 19.98 12.89 -10.36
N GLY A 297 18.83 13.46 -10.73
CA GLY A 297 18.24 14.61 -10.05
C GLY A 297 18.79 15.98 -10.46
N SER A 298 19.78 16.07 -11.37
CA SER A 298 20.36 17.35 -11.80
C SER A 298 19.50 18.20 -12.76
N GLY A 299 18.19 17.94 -12.87
CA GLY A 299 17.31 18.71 -13.75
C GLY A 299 17.44 18.42 -15.26
N LYS A 300 18.07 17.32 -15.69
CA LYS A 300 18.20 16.97 -17.13
C LYS A 300 16.86 16.88 -17.85
N SER A 301 15.91 16.13 -17.28
CA SER A 301 14.55 15.97 -17.82
C SER A 301 13.71 17.24 -17.75
N THR A 302 14.10 18.19 -16.90
CA THR A 302 13.47 19.51 -16.79
C THR A 302 14.04 20.49 -17.81
N THR A 303 15.31 20.28 -18.22
CA THR A 303 16.01 21.10 -19.21
C THR A 303 15.65 20.68 -20.65
N LEU A 304 15.43 19.38 -20.87
CA LEU A 304 14.93 18.81 -22.13
C LEU A 304 13.42 19.08 -22.28
#